data_AF-A0A9P0K3A4-F1
#
_entry.id   AF-A0A9P0K3A4-F1
#
_cell.length_a   1.000
_cell.length_b   1.000
_cell.length_c   1.000
_cell.angle_alpha   90.00
_cell.angle_beta   90.00
_cell.angle_gamma   90.00
#
_symmetry.space_group_name_H-M   'P 1'
#
loop_
_entity.id
_entity.type
_entity.pdbx_description
1 polymer ?
#
loop_
_entity_poly.entity_id
_entity_poly.type
_entity_poly.pdbx_seq_one_letter_code
_entity_poly.pdbx_strand_id
1 'polypeptide(L)'
;MHKREENFDQKKLDLEVWLQRMESRLAGMAPVGHTADVLEVQLREQKGLHAELHQFKPRIEEFQQLTQRLVTAHQHEDTSRYKKAAEYINQLYQRLDACIINRGKLLHSALSSLHNLDRSLDKFLAWLSEAESALETLEGEGDTRRATVHLKELQIDIDRQAVTHQSLRQSSLALVGSLAPEDALMLQLRGDEMERRWQALRTKTSELRNRLEHNADYWNALLLSLRELTEWVIRKDTELGLASRQDDHRAFRQQLEDKRPLVEASLRSARQFVSGDPSGELARNLRRELVKLSDKWNALVDKSDELATRFEQNTLKLNQLTTTLEEACAAVSRLERATLTWSGPRSAAEARELLAGLRALEQQLPQLQRRLEEARAHAAALGAALPQQSAAQLEDCAARTRALQAAIRERREVLTTSTQGEISPGPSSVKAPWERAVTPNKVPYYINHRLETTHWDHPQMLELAASLLQLNEVRFSAYRTALKLRAIQKKLSLDMVTINMASEAFDLHGLRAQNDKILDVADMVLVLRAIYGNVAAVDTTVDVPLCVDLALNWLLNVYDSQRTGQIRVLSFKVLLYGLSYCKFMNVSSVVKISS
;
A
#
# COMPACT_ATOMS: atom_id res chain seq x y z
N MET A 1 -39.30 -127.39 25.01
CA MET A 1 -40.01 -126.15 25.36
C MET A 1 -39.32 -125.45 26.53
N HIS A 2 -39.32 -126.04 27.73
CA HIS A 2 -38.64 -125.49 28.92
C HIS A 2 -37.19 -125.04 28.70
N LYS A 3 -36.37 -125.86 28.02
CA LYS A 3 -34.96 -125.54 27.69
C LYS A 3 -34.76 -124.27 26.86
N ARG A 4 -35.77 -123.81 26.09
CA ARG A 4 -35.68 -122.57 25.29
C ARG A 4 -36.08 -121.33 26.11
N GLU A 5 -36.98 -121.49 27.07
CA GLU A 5 -37.36 -120.44 28.01
C GLU A 5 -36.25 -120.23 29.05
N GLU A 6 -35.69 -121.31 29.62
CA GLU A 6 -34.51 -121.24 30.50
C GLU A 6 -33.30 -120.59 29.81
N ASN A 7 -33.07 -120.90 28.53
CA ASN A 7 -32.02 -120.26 27.73
C ASN A 7 -32.28 -118.76 27.49
N PHE A 8 -33.55 -118.35 27.37
CA PHE A 8 -33.91 -116.94 27.27
C PHE A 8 -33.63 -116.20 28.58
N ASP A 9 -34.09 -116.75 29.70
CA ASP A 9 -33.92 -116.13 31.02
C ASP A 9 -32.44 -116.06 31.42
N GLN A 10 -31.65 -117.08 31.10
CA GLN A 10 -30.20 -117.07 31.31
C GLN A 10 -29.51 -116.02 30.44
N LYS A 11 -29.78 -115.99 29.13
CA LYS A 11 -29.20 -114.96 28.25
C LYS A 11 -29.62 -113.55 28.68
N LYS A 12 -30.86 -113.36 29.11
CA LYS A 12 -31.34 -112.08 29.65
C LYS A 12 -30.51 -111.66 30.86
N LEU A 13 -30.35 -112.55 31.84
CA LEU A 13 -29.56 -112.28 33.05
C LEU A 13 -28.10 -111.93 32.70
N ASP A 14 -27.49 -112.68 31.78
CA ASP A 14 -26.10 -112.44 31.35
C ASP A 14 -25.94 -111.04 30.70
N LEU A 15 -26.94 -110.59 29.92
CA LEU A 15 -26.96 -109.25 29.32
C LEU A 15 -27.20 -108.17 30.39
N GLU A 16 -28.09 -108.39 31.35
CA GLU A 16 -28.35 -107.45 32.45
C GLU A 16 -27.09 -107.24 33.31
N VAL A 17 -26.41 -108.32 33.67
CA VAL A 17 -25.17 -108.27 34.45
C VAL A 17 -24.08 -107.51 33.70
N TRP A 18 -23.93 -107.77 32.39
CA TRP A 18 -22.94 -107.06 31.59
C TRP A 18 -23.29 -105.57 31.42
N LEU A 19 -24.55 -105.24 31.13
CA LEU A 19 -25.02 -103.86 31.01
C LEU A 19 -24.78 -103.09 32.31
N GLN A 20 -25.18 -103.67 33.45
CA GLN A 20 -24.98 -103.06 34.77
C GLN A 20 -23.49 -102.84 35.08
N ARG A 21 -22.61 -103.78 34.71
CA ARG A 21 -21.17 -103.62 34.84
C ARG A 21 -20.64 -102.45 34.01
N MET A 22 -21.06 -102.35 32.75
CA MET A 22 -20.62 -101.29 31.85
C MET A 22 -21.16 -99.92 32.26
N GLU A 23 -22.42 -99.85 32.71
CA GLU A 23 -23.01 -98.64 33.27
C GLU A 23 -22.26 -98.20 34.54
N SER A 24 -21.94 -99.14 35.44
CA SER A 24 -21.17 -98.86 36.66
C SER A 24 -19.75 -98.36 36.33
N ARG A 25 -19.11 -98.96 35.33
CA ARG A 25 -17.79 -98.52 34.85
C ARG A 25 -17.87 -97.11 34.26
N LEU A 26 -18.85 -96.82 33.41
CA LEU A 26 -19.04 -95.49 32.84
C LEU A 26 -19.35 -94.43 33.92
N ALA A 27 -20.18 -94.78 34.90
CA ALA A 27 -20.50 -93.91 36.03
C ALA A 27 -19.30 -93.65 36.95
N GLY A 28 -18.38 -94.60 37.06
CA GLY A 28 -17.14 -94.47 37.82
C GLY A 28 -16.02 -93.72 37.09
N MET A 29 -16.19 -93.37 35.81
CA MET A 29 -15.19 -92.60 35.07
C MET A 29 -15.13 -91.14 35.55
N ALA A 30 -13.92 -90.60 35.62
CA ALA A 30 -13.71 -89.18 35.94
C ALA A 30 -14.41 -88.25 34.93
N PRO A 31 -14.78 -87.01 35.32
CA PRO A 31 -15.26 -85.99 34.38
C PRO A 31 -14.22 -85.74 33.28
N VAL A 32 -14.65 -85.15 32.16
CA VAL A 32 -13.78 -84.79 31.04
C VAL A 32 -12.66 -83.89 31.55
N GLY A 33 -11.41 -84.29 31.32
CA GLY A 33 -10.24 -83.54 31.76
C GLY A 33 -10.04 -82.23 31.00
N HIS A 34 -9.09 -81.43 31.48
CA HIS A 34 -8.81 -80.10 30.95
C HIS A 34 -7.34 -79.88 30.58
N THR A 35 -6.49 -80.90 30.76
CA THR A 35 -5.08 -80.91 30.34
C THR A 35 -4.87 -81.97 29.25
N ALA A 36 -3.87 -81.76 28.39
CA ALA A 36 -3.61 -82.64 27.25
C ALA A 36 -3.33 -84.09 27.68
N ASP A 37 -2.46 -84.27 28.67
CA ASP A 37 -2.06 -85.58 29.20
C ASP A 37 -3.25 -86.37 29.77
N VAL A 38 -4.12 -85.71 30.56
CA VAL A 38 -5.33 -86.32 31.13
C VAL A 38 -6.32 -86.67 30.02
N LEU A 39 -6.55 -85.76 29.08
CA LEU A 39 -7.46 -85.99 27.96
C LEU A 39 -6.99 -87.15 27.07
N GLU A 40 -5.69 -87.28 26.80
CA GLU A 40 -5.12 -88.40 26.04
C GLU A 40 -5.32 -89.75 26.73
N VAL A 41 -5.15 -89.80 28.06
CA VAL A 41 -5.41 -91.00 28.86
C VAL A 41 -6.90 -91.35 28.82
N GLN A 42 -7.79 -90.39 29.06
CA GLN A 42 -9.24 -90.59 29.00
C GLN A 42 -9.71 -91.02 27.61
N LEU A 43 -9.09 -90.51 26.54
CA LEU A 43 -9.39 -90.92 25.16
C LEU A 43 -9.00 -92.38 24.90
N ARG A 44 -7.87 -92.84 25.45
CA ARG A 44 -7.45 -94.25 25.40
C ARG A 44 -8.43 -95.15 26.14
N GLU A 45 -8.85 -94.77 27.35
CA GLU A 45 -9.85 -95.52 28.12
C GLU A 45 -11.19 -95.59 27.39
N GLN A 46 -11.65 -94.46 26.84
CA GLN A 46 -12.88 -94.36 26.05
C GLN A 46 -12.85 -95.25 24.80
N LYS A 47 -11.71 -95.32 24.09
CA LYS A 47 -11.54 -96.24 22.95
C LYS A 47 -11.70 -97.70 23.38
N GLY A 48 -11.15 -98.07 24.54
CA GLY A 48 -11.32 -99.39 25.11
C GLY A 48 -12.78 -99.71 25.47
N LEU A 49 -13.48 -98.77 26.12
CA LEU A 49 -14.89 -98.92 26.50
C LEU A 49 -15.80 -99.09 25.27
N HIS A 50 -15.57 -98.28 24.24
CA HIS A 50 -16.30 -98.34 22.97
C HIS A 50 -16.02 -99.64 22.20
N ALA A 51 -14.77 -100.12 22.19
CA ALA A 51 -14.41 -101.39 21.57
C ALA A 51 -15.10 -102.57 22.26
N GLU A 52 -15.16 -102.59 23.59
CA GLU A 52 -15.86 -103.62 24.37
C GLU A 52 -17.38 -103.60 24.11
N LEU A 53 -17.99 -102.41 24.06
CA LEU A 53 -19.41 -102.24 23.70
C LEU A 53 -19.71 -102.82 22.31
N HIS A 54 -18.88 -102.50 21.32
CA HIS A 54 -19.01 -103.03 19.97
C HIS A 54 -18.86 -104.55 19.89
N GLN A 55 -17.90 -105.12 20.64
CA GLN A 55 -17.73 -106.57 20.71
C GLN A 55 -18.93 -107.29 21.31
N PHE A 56 -19.70 -106.60 22.18
CA PHE A 56 -20.88 -107.17 22.83
C PHE A 56 -22.18 -107.02 22.01
N LYS A 57 -22.22 -106.09 21.05
CA LYS A 57 -23.38 -105.84 20.17
C LYS A 57 -23.97 -107.12 19.52
N PRO A 58 -23.19 -108.07 18.99
CA PRO A 58 -23.75 -109.30 18.41
C PRO A 58 -24.58 -110.12 19.41
N ARG A 59 -24.25 -110.07 20.72
CA ARG A 59 -25.01 -110.80 21.74
C ARG A 59 -26.40 -110.19 21.98
N ILE A 60 -26.52 -108.87 21.85
CA ILE A 60 -27.81 -108.16 21.88
C ILE A 60 -28.64 -108.55 20.66
N GLU A 61 -28.04 -108.58 19.47
CA GLU A 61 -28.69 -109.00 18.22
C GLU A 61 -29.14 -110.47 18.29
N GLU A 62 -28.31 -111.36 18.84
CA GLU A 62 -28.67 -112.77 19.08
C GLU A 62 -29.85 -112.91 20.04
N PHE A 63 -29.91 -112.09 21.10
CA PHE A 63 -31.01 -112.10 22.05
C PHE A 63 -32.31 -111.59 21.42
N GLN A 64 -32.24 -110.57 20.57
CA GLN A 64 -33.37 -110.12 19.76
C GLN A 64 -33.86 -111.22 18.81
N GLN A 65 -32.94 -111.90 18.12
CA GLN A 65 -33.29 -113.04 17.24
C GLN A 65 -33.92 -114.20 18.03
N LEU A 66 -33.40 -114.52 19.22
CA LEU A 66 -33.98 -115.54 20.10
C LEU A 66 -35.39 -115.14 20.54
N THR A 67 -35.59 -113.87 20.92
CA THR A 67 -36.90 -113.31 21.27
C THR A 67 -37.87 -113.46 20.11
N GLN A 68 -37.46 -113.09 18.90
CA GLN A 68 -38.30 -113.21 17.70
C GLN A 68 -38.70 -114.66 17.44
N ARG A 69 -37.76 -115.61 17.58
CA ARG A 69 -38.03 -117.05 17.43
C ARG A 69 -38.99 -117.59 18.50
N LEU A 70 -38.94 -117.07 19.73
CA LEU A 70 -39.86 -117.46 20.80
C LEU A 70 -41.25 -116.89 20.57
N VAL A 71 -41.35 -115.62 20.16
CA VAL A 71 -42.61 -114.97 19.80
C VAL A 71 -43.29 -115.71 18.62
N THR A 72 -42.53 -116.08 17.59
CA THR A 72 -43.08 -116.82 16.44
C THR A 72 -43.43 -118.27 16.75
N ALA A 73 -42.78 -118.89 17.74
CA ALA A 73 -43.11 -120.24 18.19
C ALA A 73 -44.38 -120.31 19.07
N HIS A 74 -44.79 -119.19 19.70
CA HIS A 74 -45.93 -119.10 20.62
C HIS A 74 -46.97 -118.08 20.12
N GLN A 75 -47.39 -118.18 18.85
CA GLN A 75 -48.30 -117.23 18.20
C GLN A 75 -49.71 -117.19 18.81
N HIS A 76 -50.11 -118.22 19.56
CA HIS A 76 -51.43 -118.34 20.19
C HIS A 76 -51.41 -118.06 21.71
N GLU A 77 -50.27 -117.66 22.28
CA GLU A 77 -50.10 -117.37 23.71
C GLU A 77 -49.68 -115.90 23.95
N ASP A 78 -49.80 -115.43 25.19
CA ASP A 78 -49.29 -114.11 25.57
C ASP A 78 -47.74 -114.10 25.59
N THR A 79 -47.16 -113.51 24.54
CA THR A 79 -45.70 -113.35 24.38
C THR A 79 -45.19 -111.98 24.82
N SER A 80 -46.04 -111.16 25.45
CA SER A 80 -45.71 -109.78 25.84
C SER A 80 -44.51 -109.70 26.79
N ARG A 81 -44.31 -110.70 27.65
CA ARG A 81 -43.15 -110.78 28.57
C ARG A 81 -41.81 -110.76 27.83
N TYR A 82 -41.70 -111.53 26.75
CA TYR A 82 -40.47 -111.68 25.97
C TYR A 82 -40.16 -110.41 25.20
N LYS A 83 -41.18 -109.82 24.58
CA LYS A 83 -41.07 -108.55 23.85
C LYS A 83 -40.64 -107.41 24.77
N LYS A 84 -41.32 -107.24 25.91
CA LYS A 84 -40.98 -106.22 26.92
C LYS A 84 -39.56 -106.37 27.46
N ALA A 85 -39.12 -107.60 27.74
CA ALA A 85 -37.76 -107.86 28.21
C ALA A 85 -36.70 -107.53 27.13
N ALA A 86 -36.93 -107.92 25.87
CA ALA A 86 -36.02 -107.59 24.77
C ALA A 86 -35.97 -106.10 24.47
N GLU A 87 -37.11 -105.42 24.47
CA GLU A 87 -37.22 -103.96 24.34
C GLU A 87 -36.46 -103.26 25.47
N TYR A 88 -36.64 -103.70 26.72
CA TYR A 88 -35.95 -103.16 27.88
C TYR A 88 -34.42 -103.27 27.76
N ILE A 89 -33.91 -104.48 27.48
CA ILE A 89 -32.46 -104.70 27.29
C ILE A 89 -31.91 -103.88 26.13
N ASN A 90 -32.64 -103.79 25.03
CA ASN A 90 -32.24 -102.99 23.88
C ASN A 90 -32.22 -101.49 24.21
N GLN A 91 -33.20 -100.98 24.96
CA GLN A 91 -33.23 -99.58 25.40
C GLN A 91 -32.04 -99.26 26.32
N LEU A 92 -31.72 -100.15 27.27
CA LEU A 92 -30.54 -100.00 28.14
C LEU A 92 -29.25 -99.97 27.32
N TYR A 93 -29.09 -100.90 26.37
CA TYR A 93 -27.93 -100.93 25.48
C TYR A 93 -27.83 -99.65 24.64
N GLN A 94 -28.92 -99.20 24.02
CA GLN A 94 -28.95 -97.98 23.21
C GLN A 94 -28.63 -96.73 24.04
N ARG A 95 -29.11 -96.66 25.29
CA ARG A 95 -28.78 -95.57 26.20
C ARG A 95 -27.30 -95.57 26.54
N LEU A 96 -26.75 -96.73 26.90
CA LEU A 96 -25.33 -96.89 27.20
C LEU A 96 -24.46 -96.51 25.98
N ASP A 97 -24.80 -96.98 24.79
CA ASP A 97 -24.15 -96.63 23.52
C ASP A 97 -24.16 -95.12 23.28
N ALA A 98 -25.32 -94.48 23.41
CA ALA A 98 -25.45 -93.03 23.27
C ALA A 98 -24.59 -92.26 24.30
N CYS A 99 -24.58 -92.69 25.57
CA CYS A 99 -23.77 -92.07 26.62
C CYS A 99 -22.27 -92.21 26.35
N ILE A 100 -21.81 -93.40 25.93
CA ILE A 100 -20.42 -93.67 25.58
C ILE A 100 -20.02 -92.80 24.37
N ILE A 101 -20.81 -92.80 23.30
CA ILE A 101 -20.54 -91.96 22.12
C ILE A 101 -20.49 -90.48 22.49
N ASN A 102 -21.43 -89.99 23.29
CA ASN A 102 -21.47 -88.60 23.72
C ASN A 102 -20.23 -88.20 24.53
N ARG A 103 -19.81 -89.05 25.49
CA ARG A 103 -18.57 -88.84 26.24
C ARG A 103 -17.36 -88.76 25.30
N GLY A 104 -17.27 -89.65 24.32
CA GLY A 104 -16.21 -89.63 23.31
C GLY A 104 -16.17 -88.34 22.48
N LYS A 105 -17.33 -87.77 22.13
CA LYS A 105 -17.44 -86.47 21.46
C LYS A 105 -16.96 -85.33 22.35
N LEU A 106 -17.36 -85.32 23.62
CA LEU A 106 -16.93 -84.30 24.59
C LEU A 106 -15.40 -84.32 24.80
N LEU A 107 -14.80 -85.51 24.94
CA LEU A 107 -13.35 -85.66 25.08
C LEU A 107 -12.59 -85.14 23.84
N HIS A 108 -13.03 -85.50 22.63
CA HIS A 108 -12.42 -84.98 21.40
C HIS A 108 -12.60 -83.47 21.26
N SER A 109 -13.78 -82.95 21.60
CA SER A 109 -14.06 -81.51 21.56
C SER A 109 -13.15 -80.74 22.53
N ALA A 110 -12.97 -81.24 23.75
CA ALA A 110 -12.08 -80.65 24.75
C ALA A 110 -10.63 -80.64 24.27
N LEU A 111 -10.11 -81.77 23.78
CA LEU A 111 -8.74 -81.87 23.28
C LEU A 111 -8.51 -80.97 22.05
N SER A 112 -9.46 -80.95 21.12
CA SER A 112 -9.42 -80.07 19.95
C SER A 112 -9.42 -78.59 20.35
N SER A 113 -10.25 -78.21 21.33
CA SER A 113 -10.32 -76.84 21.85
C SER A 113 -9.00 -76.41 22.51
N LEU A 114 -8.38 -77.30 23.29
CA LEU A 114 -7.08 -77.06 23.91
C LEU A 114 -5.98 -76.85 22.85
N HIS A 115 -5.85 -77.76 21.88
CA HIS A 115 -4.87 -77.61 20.80
C HIS A 115 -5.13 -76.36 19.94
N ASN A 116 -6.39 -75.99 19.73
CA ASN A 116 -6.74 -74.76 19.01
C ASN A 116 -6.40 -73.51 19.81
N LEU A 117 -6.55 -73.53 21.13
CA LEU A 117 -6.13 -72.45 22.04
C LEU A 117 -4.62 -72.27 21.95
N ASP A 118 -3.83 -73.33 22.16
CA ASP A 118 -2.37 -73.27 22.13
C ASP A 118 -1.86 -72.75 20.79
N ARG A 119 -2.35 -73.30 19.67
CA ARG A 119 -1.96 -72.88 18.33
C ARG A 119 -2.34 -71.43 18.04
N SER A 120 -3.53 -71.01 18.45
CA SER A 120 -4.00 -69.63 18.23
C SER A 120 -3.19 -68.64 19.07
N LEU A 121 -2.84 -69.03 20.31
CA LEU A 121 -2.03 -68.23 21.21
C LEU A 121 -0.60 -68.05 20.67
N ASP A 122 0.03 -69.13 20.20
CA ASP A 122 1.37 -69.07 19.59
C ASP A 122 1.39 -68.17 18.36
N LYS A 123 0.40 -68.32 17.47
CA LYS A 123 0.27 -67.47 16.27
C LYS A 123 0.09 -66.00 16.63
N PHE A 124 -0.74 -65.71 17.64
CA PHE A 124 -0.99 -64.34 18.07
C PHE A 124 0.24 -63.71 18.72
N LEU A 125 1.00 -64.46 19.54
CA LEU A 125 2.24 -63.98 20.15
C LEU A 125 3.36 -63.76 19.12
N ALA A 126 3.43 -64.59 18.08
CA ALA A 126 4.34 -64.38 16.96
C ALA A 126 3.98 -63.08 16.22
N TRP A 127 2.70 -62.91 15.85
CA TRP A 127 2.21 -61.68 15.24
C TRP A 127 2.44 -60.45 16.11
N LEU A 128 2.20 -60.52 17.42
CA LEU A 128 2.46 -59.42 18.35
C LEU A 128 3.94 -59.00 18.31
N SER A 129 4.86 -59.96 18.24
CA SER A 129 6.30 -59.68 18.18
C SER A 129 6.69 -59.00 16.85
N GLU A 130 6.09 -59.42 15.74
CA GLU A 130 6.26 -58.77 14.44
C GLU A 130 5.71 -57.34 14.45
N ALA A 131 4.52 -57.15 15.02
CA ALA A 131 3.86 -55.85 15.13
C ALA A 131 4.63 -54.86 16.02
N GLU A 132 5.17 -55.33 17.15
CA GLU A 132 6.04 -54.54 18.03
C GLU A 132 7.34 -54.12 17.33
N SER A 133 7.99 -55.03 16.60
CA SER A 133 9.21 -54.74 15.82
C SER A 133 8.94 -53.75 14.67
N ALA A 134 7.80 -53.89 13.99
CA ALA A 134 7.35 -52.93 12.99
C ALA A 134 7.15 -51.54 13.62
N LEU A 135 6.52 -51.47 14.80
CA LEU A 135 6.31 -50.21 15.51
C LEU A 135 7.64 -49.55 15.92
N GLU A 136 8.60 -50.31 16.45
CA GLU A 136 9.93 -49.80 16.80
C GLU A 136 10.67 -49.23 15.58
N THR A 137 10.54 -49.90 14.43
CA THR A 137 11.11 -49.40 13.16
C THR A 137 10.45 -48.08 12.75
N LEU A 138 9.13 -47.95 12.93
CA LEU A 138 8.40 -46.71 12.63
C LEU A 138 8.71 -45.57 13.60
N GLU A 139 9.00 -45.87 14.87
CA GLU A 139 9.42 -44.86 15.85
C GLU A 139 10.78 -44.23 15.49
N GLY A 140 11.67 -44.99 14.84
CA GLY A 140 12.96 -44.53 14.34
C GLY A 140 12.94 -43.99 12.90
N GLU A 141 11.81 -44.06 12.20
CA GLU A 141 11.68 -43.63 10.79
C GLU A 141 11.74 -42.09 10.69
N GLY A 142 12.69 -41.58 9.92
CA GLY A 142 12.86 -40.15 9.68
C GLY A 142 11.84 -39.59 8.68
N ASP A 143 11.39 -40.41 7.72
CA ASP A 143 10.37 -40.00 6.76
C ASP A 143 8.96 -40.08 7.38
N THR A 144 8.49 -38.95 7.90
CA THR A 144 7.17 -38.80 8.54
C THR A 144 6.03 -39.31 7.65
N ARG A 145 6.15 -39.20 6.32
CA ARG A 145 5.10 -39.64 5.39
C ARG A 145 5.05 -41.16 5.32
N ARG A 146 6.21 -41.82 5.18
CA ARG A 146 6.30 -43.28 5.18
C ARG A 146 5.83 -43.84 6.52
N ALA A 147 6.28 -43.24 7.62
CA ALA A 147 5.84 -43.60 8.97
C ALA A 147 4.31 -43.54 9.09
N THR A 148 3.68 -42.47 8.57
CA THR A 148 2.21 -42.31 8.63
C THR A 148 1.46 -43.37 7.82
N VAL A 149 1.97 -43.76 6.63
CA VAL A 149 1.33 -44.78 5.78
C VAL A 149 1.42 -46.15 6.44
N HIS A 150 2.61 -46.57 6.84
CA HIS A 150 2.83 -47.88 7.46
C HIS A 150 2.18 -47.98 8.84
N LEU A 151 2.12 -46.89 9.60
CA LEU A 151 1.38 -46.86 10.87
C LEU A 151 -0.12 -47.13 10.65
N LYS A 152 -0.72 -46.61 9.57
CA LYS A 152 -2.12 -46.92 9.23
C LYS A 152 -2.32 -48.38 8.85
N GLU A 153 -1.37 -48.97 8.13
CA GLU A 153 -1.40 -50.41 7.81
C GLU A 153 -1.33 -51.25 9.09
N LEU A 154 -0.40 -50.94 10.00
CA LEU A 154 -0.29 -51.59 11.30
C LEU A 154 -1.56 -51.41 12.15
N GLN A 155 -2.18 -50.23 12.13
CA GLN A 155 -3.44 -49.97 12.84
C GLN A 155 -4.58 -50.88 12.31
N ILE A 156 -4.68 -51.05 10.99
CA ILE A 156 -5.65 -51.97 10.37
C ILE A 156 -5.41 -53.41 10.84
N ASP A 157 -4.16 -53.83 10.91
CA ASP A 157 -3.81 -55.19 11.35
C ASP A 157 -4.07 -55.38 12.85
N ILE A 158 -3.81 -54.38 13.69
CA ILE A 158 -4.21 -54.37 15.11
C ILE A 158 -5.73 -54.54 15.21
N ASP A 159 -6.52 -53.76 14.47
CA ASP A 159 -7.98 -53.85 14.54
C ASP A 159 -8.50 -55.23 14.09
N ARG A 160 -7.88 -55.84 13.07
CA ARG A 160 -8.18 -57.22 12.64
C ARG A 160 -7.90 -58.25 13.74
N GLN A 161 -6.82 -58.08 14.49
CA GLN A 161 -6.40 -59.01 15.54
C GLN A 161 -7.15 -58.83 16.87
N ALA A 162 -7.91 -57.75 17.03
CA ALA A 162 -8.69 -57.49 18.25
C ALA A 162 -9.69 -58.61 18.55
N VAL A 163 -10.30 -59.20 17.52
CA VAL A 163 -11.24 -60.33 17.67
C VAL A 163 -10.50 -61.59 18.12
N THR A 164 -9.32 -61.87 17.55
CA THR A 164 -8.47 -63.00 17.96
C THR A 164 -8.04 -62.86 19.41
N HIS A 165 -7.59 -61.67 19.82
CA HIS A 165 -7.21 -61.35 21.19
C HIS A 165 -8.37 -61.60 22.17
N GLN A 166 -9.57 -61.12 21.84
CA GLN A 166 -10.76 -61.31 22.68
C GLN A 166 -11.14 -62.79 22.80
N SER A 167 -11.12 -63.54 21.69
CA SER A 167 -11.42 -64.97 21.66
C SER A 167 -10.42 -65.78 22.50
N LEU A 168 -9.13 -65.49 22.38
CA LEU A 168 -8.07 -66.09 23.18
C LEU A 168 -8.29 -65.84 24.67
N ARG A 169 -8.54 -64.58 25.05
CA ARG A 169 -8.81 -64.21 26.46
C ARG A 169 -10.01 -64.95 27.04
N GLN A 170 -11.12 -65.03 26.29
CA GLN A 170 -12.31 -65.76 26.72
C GLN A 170 -12.05 -67.27 26.87
N SER A 171 -11.33 -67.85 25.91
CA SER A 171 -10.99 -69.28 25.91
C SER A 171 -10.03 -69.64 27.04
N SER A 172 -9.00 -68.81 27.28
CA SER A 172 -8.09 -68.97 28.42
C SER A 172 -8.83 -68.87 29.75
N LEU A 173 -9.70 -67.85 29.93
CA LEU A 173 -10.46 -67.66 31.18
C LEU A 173 -11.41 -68.84 31.47
N ALA A 174 -12.06 -69.38 30.44
CA ALA A 174 -12.94 -70.53 30.57
C ALA A 174 -12.21 -71.79 31.07
N LEU A 175 -10.92 -71.93 30.76
CA LEU A 175 -10.10 -73.08 31.14
C LEU A 175 -9.50 -72.95 32.54
N VAL A 176 -9.18 -71.73 32.98
CA VAL A 176 -8.53 -71.46 34.28
C VAL A 176 -9.27 -72.10 35.46
N GLY A 177 -10.60 -72.04 35.49
CA GLY A 177 -11.40 -72.57 36.60
C GLY A 177 -11.41 -74.09 36.73
N SER A 178 -10.90 -74.81 35.73
CA SER A 178 -10.97 -76.27 35.65
C SER A 178 -9.59 -76.95 35.60
N LEU A 179 -8.51 -76.17 35.67
CA LEU A 179 -7.12 -76.64 35.70
C LEU A 179 -6.63 -76.85 37.14
N ALA A 180 -5.53 -77.60 37.28
CA ALA A 180 -4.79 -77.64 38.53
C ALA A 180 -4.22 -76.24 38.87
N PRO A 181 -3.99 -75.91 40.16
CA PRO A 181 -3.55 -74.58 40.55
C PRO A 181 -2.29 -74.08 39.84
N GLU A 182 -1.31 -74.97 39.61
CA GLU A 182 -0.05 -74.64 38.93
C GLU A 182 -0.26 -74.34 37.43
N ASP A 183 -1.02 -75.17 36.72
CA ASP A 183 -1.32 -74.98 35.30
C ASP A 183 -2.22 -73.76 35.07
N ALA A 184 -3.19 -73.54 35.96
CA ALA A 184 -4.05 -72.36 35.96
C ALA A 184 -3.21 -71.08 36.12
N LEU A 185 -2.25 -71.07 37.05
CA LEU A 185 -1.34 -69.95 37.25
C LEU A 185 -0.47 -69.69 36.02
N MET A 186 0.09 -70.73 35.40
CA MET A 186 0.90 -70.59 34.18
C MET A 186 0.10 -70.01 33.01
N LEU A 187 -1.13 -70.47 32.81
CA LEU A 187 -2.02 -69.93 31.78
C LEU A 187 -2.42 -68.48 32.06
N GLN A 188 -2.67 -68.14 33.33
CA GLN A 188 -2.94 -66.76 33.75
C GLN A 188 -1.76 -65.84 33.48
N LEU A 189 -0.54 -66.20 33.92
CA LEU A 189 0.66 -65.40 33.68
C LEU A 189 0.91 -65.15 32.19
N ARG A 190 0.69 -66.18 31.36
CA ARG A 190 0.83 -66.07 29.90
C ARG A 190 -0.24 -65.17 29.29
N GLY A 191 -1.48 -65.25 29.77
CA GLY A 191 -2.59 -64.39 29.36
C GLY A 191 -2.37 -62.93 29.78
N ASP A 192 -1.88 -62.69 30.99
CA ASP A 192 -1.58 -61.36 31.52
C ASP A 192 -0.44 -60.70 30.75
N GLU A 193 0.62 -61.45 30.40
CA GLU A 193 1.71 -60.94 29.57
C GLU A 193 1.24 -60.61 28.15
N MET A 194 0.40 -61.46 27.55
CA MET A 194 -0.22 -61.18 26.25
C MET A 194 -1.06 -59.90 26.30
N GLU A 195 -1.90 -59.73 27.33
CA GLU A 195 -2.73 -58.53 27.52
C GLU A 195 -1.85 -57.29 27.71
N ARG A 196 -0.80 -57.37 28.54
CA ARG A 196 0.12 -56.27 28.79
C ARG A 196 0.79 -55.80 27.50
N ARG A 197 1.31 -56.73 26.69
CA ARG A 197 1.93 -56.45 25.39
C ARG A 197 0.94 -55.86 24.39
N TRP A 198 -0.25 -56.44 24.29
CA TRP A 198 -1.33 -55.94 23.44
C TRP A 198 -1.71 -54.49 23.78
N GLN A 199 -1.89 -54.17 25.06
CA GLN A 199 -2.21 -52.80 25.49
C GLN A 199 -1.05 -51.83 25.25
N ALA A 200 0.19 -52.27 25.49
CA ALA A 200 1.38 -51.47 25.21
C ALA A 200 1.49 -51.14 23.71
N LEU A 201 1.29 -52.13 22.83
CA LEU A 201 1.27 -51.93 21.38
C LEU A 201 0.22 -50.89 20.98
N ARG A 202 -1.04 -51.06 21.41
CA ARG A 202 -2.13 -50.12 21.09
C ARG A 202 -1.85 -48.70 21.58
N THR A 203 -1.32 -48.58 22.80
CA THR A 203 -1.00 -47.27 23.41
C THR A 203 0.11 -46.59 22.62
N LYS A 204 1.24 -47.25 22.39
CA LYS A 204 2.36 -46.70 21.62
C LYS A 204 1.98 -46.36 20.19
N THR A 205 1.22 -47.22 19.50
CA THR A 205 0.70 -46.91 18.15
C THR A 205 -0.15 -45.64 18.16
N SER A 206 -1.04 -45.48 19.14
CA SER A 206 -1.86 -44.27 19.26
C SER A 206 -1.03 -43.02 19.59
N GLU A 207 -0.03 -43.14 20.45
CA GLU A 207 0.89 -42.03 20.79
C GLU A 207 1.71 -41.58 19.58
N LEU A 208 2.24 -42.54 18.82
CA LEU A 208 2.98 -42.25 17.59
C LEU A 208 2.07 -41.57 16.56
N ARG A 209 0.83 -42.06 16.39
CA ARG A 209 -0.17 -41.44 15.50
C ARG A 209 -0.42 -39.99 15.89
N ASN A 210 -0.70 -39.73 17.16
CA ASN A 210 -0.97 -38.38 17.66
C ASN A 210 0.24 -37.45 17.44
N ARG A 211 1.46 -37.94 17.66
CA ARG A 211 2.70 -37.20 17.37
C ARG A 211 2.83 -36.85 15.88
N LEU A 212 2.61 -37.81 15.00
CA LEU A 212 2.70 -37.60 13.55
C LEU A 212 1.61 -36.63 13.05
N GLU A 213 0.37 -36.75 13.54
CA GLU A 213 -0.75 -35.85 13.25
C GLU A 213 -0.47 -34.41 13.74
N HIS A 214 -0.07 -34.25 15.00
CA HIS A 214 0.27 -32.93 15.56
C HIS A 214 1.42 -32.25 14.80
N ASN A 215 2.45 -33.03 14.44
CA ASN A 215 3.55 -32.52 13.63
C ASN A 215 3.06 -32.06 12.25
N ALA A 216 2.20 -32.84 11.60
CA ALA A 216 1.61 -32.46 10.31
C ALA A 216 0.75 -31.18 10.42
N ASP A 217 -0.08 -31.07 11.45
CA ASP A 217 -0.92 -29.89 11.70
C ASP A 217 -0.08 -28.63 11.90
N TYR A 218 1.00 -28.73 12.68
CA TYR A 218 1.93 -27.62 12.90
C TYR A 218 2.53 -27.12 11.58
N TRP A 219 3.04 -28.02 10.73
CA TRP A 219 3.63 -27.63 9.45
C TRP A 219 2.61 -27.11 8.43
N ASN A 220 1.38 -27.63 8.46
CA ASN A 220 0.28 -27.10 7.65
C ASN A 220 -0.13 -25.68 8.11
N ALA A 221 -0.19 -25.44 9.43
CA ALA A 221 -0.42 -24.11 9.98
C ALA A 221 0.70 -23.13 9.59
N LEU A 222 1.95 -23.57 9.62
CA LEU A 222 3.08 -22.77 9.13
C LEU A 222 2.93 -22.45 7.65
N LEU A 223 2.54 -23.41 6.81
CA LEU A 223 2.32 -23.16 5.38
C LEU A 223 1.24 -22.10 5.13
N LEU A 224 0.13 -22.16 5.88
CA LEU A 224 -0.93 -21.15 5.83
C LEU A 224 -0.40 -19.78 6.26
N SER A 225 0.34 -19.71 7.36
CA SER A 225 0.97 -18.47 7.84
C SER A 225 1.91 -17.87 6.79
N LEU A 226 2.75 -18.67 6.13
CA LEU A 226 3.64 -18.19 5.06
C LEU A 226 2.85 -17.58 3.89
N ARG A 227 1.73 -18.19 3.50
CA ARG A 227 0.85 -17.68 2.43
C ARG A 227 0.20 -16.36 2.83
N GLU A 228 -0.36 -16.29 4.04
CA GLU A 228 -0.97 -15.07 4.58
C GLU A 228 0.04 -13.93 4.68
N LEU A 229 1.25 -14.21 5.15
CA LEU A 229 2.35 -13.23 5.19
C LEU A 229 2.76 -12.81 3.78
N THR A 230 2.80 -13.72 2.82
CA THR A 230 3.12 -13.40 1.43
C THR A 230 2.08 -12.45 0.84
N GLU A 231 0.79 -12.72 1.05
CA GLU A 231 -0.30 -11.82 0.62
C GLU A 231 -0.26 -10.47 1.35
N TRP A 232 0.09 -10.47 2.63
CA TRP A 232 0.29 -9.24 3.38
C TRP A 232 1.44 -8.40 2.78
N VAL A 233 2.58 -9.02 2.46
CA VAL A 233 3.73 -8.34 1.84
C VAL A 233 3.36 -7.79 0.45
N ILE A 234 2.61 -8.54 -0.36
CA ILE A 234 2.14 -8.08 -1.67
C ILE A 234 1.26 -6.82 -1.54
N ARG A 235 0.30 -6.83 -0.60
CA ARG A 235 -0.54 -5.65 -0.34
C ARG A 235 0.30 -4.46 0.13
N LYS A 236 1.27 -4.70 1.01
CA LYS A 236 2.14 -3.64 1.51
C LYS A 236 3.07 -3.07 0.44
N ASP A 237 3.51 -3.86 -0.52
CA ASP A 237 4.26 -3.38 -1.70
C ASP A 237 3.43 -2.39 -2.52
N THR A 238 2.14 -2.67 -2.71
CA THR A 238 1.23 -1.73 -3.38
C THR A 238 0.97 -0.45 -2.59
N GLU A 239 0.81 -0.55 -1.26
CA GLU A 239 0.62 0.61 -0.39
C GLU A 239 1.86 1.51 -0.36
N LEU A 240 3.07 0.92 -0.33
CA LEU A 240 4.33 1.66 -0.38
C LEU A 240 4.45 2.46 -1.69
N GLY A 241 4.00 1.90 -2.82
CA GLY A 241 3.95 2.59 -4.11
C GLY A 241 3.05 3.83 -4.13
N LEU A 242 2.12 3.96 -3.18
CA LEU A 242 1.22 5.10 -3.03
C LEU A 242 1.69 6.12 -1.98
N ALA A 243 2.74 5.80 -1.21
CA ALA A 243 3.27 6.66 -0.16
C ALA A 243 3.99 7.87 -0.76
N SER A 244 3.30 9.01 -0.80
CA SER A 244 3.83 10.27 -1.36
C SER A 244 4.39 11.22 -0.30
N ARG A 245 3.99 11.06 0.98
CA ARG A 245 4.41 11.91 2.09
C ARG A 245 5.32 11.16 3.05
N GLN A 246 6.25 11.90 3.66
CA GLN A 246 7.22 11.35 4.61
C GLN A 246 6.56 10.78 5.88
N ASP A 247 5.47 11.39 6.35
CA ASP A 247 4.74 10.91 7.53
C ASP A 247 4.02 9.58 7.23
N ASP A 248 3.43 9.46 6.04
CA ASP A 248 2.78 8.22 5.58
C ASP A 248 3.80 7.08 5.50
N HIS A 249 5.01 7.36 4.99
CA HIS A 249 6.12 6.40 4.95
C HIS A 249 6.62 6.01 6.35
N ARG A 250 6.67 6.95 7.29
CA ARG A 250 7.04 6.66 8.69
C ARG A 250 6.04 5.72 9.35
N ALA A 251 4.74 5.97 9.17
CA ALA A 251 3.69 5.09 9.67
C ALA A 251 3.76 3.70 9.03
N PHE A 252 4.05 3.63 7.72
CA PHE A 252 4.28 2.38 7.01
C PHE A 252 5.47 1.60 7.58
N ARG A 253 6.61 2.26 7.85
CA ARG A 253 7.79 1.61 8.44
C ARG A 253 7.51 1.04 9.82
N GLN A 254 6.73 1.72 10.65
CA GLN A 254 6.32 1.16 11.94
C GLN A 254 5.59 -0.17 11.77
N GLN A 255 4.65 -0.24 10.82
CA GLN A 255 3.91 -1.48 10.54
C GLN A 255 4.81 -2.61 10.02
N LEU A 256 5.86 -2.29 9.24
CA LEU A 256 6.87 -3.27 8.84
C LEU A 256 7.63 -3.81 10.05
N GLU A 257 8.10 -2.93 10.95
CA GLU A 257 8.83 -3.34 12.15
C GLU A 257 7.97 -4.17 13.10
N ASP A 258 6.69 -3.81 13.25
CA ASP A 258 5.74 -4.59 14.07
C ASP A 258 5.52 -6.01 13.49
N LYS A 259 5.57 -6.16 12.15
CA LYS A 259 5.35 -7.44 11.46
C LYS A 259 6.62 -8.28 11.31
N ARG A 260 7.80 -7.65 11.30
CA ARG A 260 9.12 -8.27 11.16
C ARG A 260 9.32 -9.53 12.02
N PRO A 261 9.08 -9.53 13.35
CA PRO A 261 9.37 -10.71 14.18
C PRO A 261 8.56 -11.94 13.75
N LEU A 262 7.32 -11.74 13.29
CA LEU A 262 6.48 -12.83 12.80
C LEU A 262 7.00 -13.39 11.47
N VAL A 263 7.40 -12.53 10.54
CA VAL A 263 7.97 -12.95 9.25
C VAL A 263 9.27 -13.73 9.46
N GLU A 264 10.18 -13.20 10.28
CA GLU A 264 11.45 -13.85 10.57
C GLU A 264 11.29 -15.19 11.31
N ALA A 265 10.35 -15.26 12.27
CA ALA A 265 10.03 -16.51 12.95
C ALA A 265 9.48 -17.57 11.98
N SER A 266 8.51 -17.22 11.13
CA SER A 266 7.94 -18.14 10.15
C SER A 266 8.98 -18.61 9.11
N LEU A 267 9.83 -17.70 8.61
CA LEU A 267 10.93 -18.04 7.71
C LEU A 267 11.95 -18.97 8.39
N ARG A 268 12.28 -18.73 9.66
CA ARG A 268 13.21 -19.58 10.43
C ARG A 268 12.66 -20.98 10.64
N SER A 269 11.41 -21.11 11.08
CA SER A 269 10.73 -22.39 11.26
C SER A 269 10.67 -23.18 9.94
N ALA A 270 10.37 -22.49 8.83
CA ALA A 270 10.34 -23.13 7.51
C ALA A 270 11.74 -23.58 7.05
N ARG A 271 12.79 -22.80 7.31
CA ARG A 271 14.18 -23.22 7.03
C ARG A 271 14.58 -24.43 7.87
N GLN A 272 14.22 -24.46 9.15
CA GLN A 272 14.50 -25.60 10.03
C GLN A 272 13.86 -26.87 9.48
N PHE A 273 12.59 -26.81 9.07
CA PHE A 273 11.92 -27.95 8.44
C PHE A 273 12.67 -28.41 7.18
N VAL A 274 12.94 -27.50 6.26
CA VAL A 274 13.59 -27.79 4.98
C VAL A 274 15.01 -28.36 5.14
N SER A 275 15.73 -27.98 6.20
CA SER A 275 17.07 -28.46 6.50
C SER A 275 17.14 -29.94 6.90
N GLY A 276 16.05 -30.50 7.44
CA GLY A 276 15.96 -31.92 7.81
C GLY A 276 15.69 -32.87 6.63
N ASP A 277 15.92 -32.41 5.41
CA ASP A 277 15.57 -33.05 4.13
C ASP A 277 14.19 -33.76 4.06
N PRO A 278 13.10 -33.06 4.40
CA PRO A 278 11.77 -33.66 4.35
C PRO A 278 11.32 -33.86 2.90
N SER A 279 10.78 -35.05 2.62
CA SER A 279 10.23 -35.45 1.33
C SER A 279 8.72 -35.14 1.23
N GLY A 280 8.16 -35.10 0.02
CA GLY A 280 6.72 -34.98 -0.20
C GLY A 280 6.18 -33.59 -0.57
N GLU A 281 4.86 -33.49 -0.71
CA GLU A 281 4.18 -32.30 -1.25
C GLU A 281 4.21 -31.11 -0.30
N LEU A 282 3.99 -31.35 1.00
CA LEU A 282 4.07 -30.32 2.03
C LEU A 282 5.46 -29.67 2.05
N ALA A 283 6.53 -30.47 1.97
CA ALA A 283 7.90 -29.96 1.89
C ALA A 283 8.15 -29.12 0.65
N ARG A 284 7.68 -29.55 -0.53
CA ARG A 284 7.75 -28.74 -1.76
C ARG A 284 6.98 -27.43 -1.62
N ASN A 285 5.80 -27.46 -1.01
CA ASN A 285 4.97 -26.27 -0.81
C ASN A 285 5.62 -25.28 0.17
N LEU A 286 6.12 -25.76 1.31
CA LEU A 286 6.85 -24.96 2.28
C LEU A 286 8.13 -24.37 1.67
N ARG A 287 8.92 -25.14 0.91
CA ARG A 287 10.11 -24.62 0.20
C ARG A 287 9.74 -23.49 -0.76
N ARG A 288 8.67 -23.65 -1.55
CA ARG A 288 8.20 -22.62 -2.49
C ARG A 288 7.74 -21.35 -1.79
N GLU A 289 6.88 -21.47 -0.78
CA GLU A 289 6.38 -20.31 -0.04
C GLU A 289 7.47 -19.64 0.80
N LEU A 290 8.42 -20.41 1.34
CA LEU A 290 9.61 -19.89 2.03
C LEU A 290 10.41 -18.95 1.13
N VAL A 291 10.78 -19.40 -0.08
CA VAL A 291 11.55 -18.59 -1.03
C VAL A 291 10.74 -17.37 -1.44
N LYS A 292 9.48 -17.56 -1.82
CA LYS A 292 8.59 -16.48 -2.27
C LYS A 292 8.40 -15.39 -1.20
N LEU A 293 8.16 -15.76 0.06
CA LEU A 293 8.02 -14.81 1.16
C LEU A 293 9.35 -14.09 1.42
N SER A 294 10.46 -14.83 1.46
CA SER A 294 11.80 -14.26 1.70
C SER A 294 12.14 -13.20 0.66
N ASP A 295 11.99 -13.52 -0.63
CA ASP A 295 12.32 -12.61 -1.72
C ASP A 295 11.45 -11.35 -1.69
N LYS A 296 10.14 -11.52 -1.50
CA LYS A 296 9.19 -10.39 -1.45
C LYS A 296 9.39 -9.52 -0.22
N TRP A 297 9.66 -10.12 0.95
CA TRP A 297 9.92 -9.40 2.18
C TRP A 297 11.18 -8.54 2.05
N ASN A 298 12.28 -9.12 1.57
CA ASN A 298 13.53 -8.38 1.36
C ASN A 298 13.34 -7.24 0.36
N ALA A 299 12.71 -7.51 -0.79
CA ALA A 299 12.43 -6.48 -1.78
C ALA A 299 11.56 -5.33 -1.24
N LEU A 300 10.59 -5.63 -0.36
CA LEU A 300 9.75 -4.61 0.27
C LEU A 300 10.54 -3.74 1.27
N VAL A 301 11.41 -4.37 2.07
CA VAL A 301 12.31 -3.66 3.00
C VAL A 301 13.27 -2.75 2.21
N ASP A 302 13.92 -3.28 1.18
CA ASP A 302 14.86 -2.53 0.33
C ASP A 302 14.18 -1.32 -0.31
N LYS A 303 12.98 -1.49 -0.90
CA LYS A 303 12.20 -0.38 -1.47
C LYS A 303 11.83 0.66 -0.41
N SER A 304 11.49 0.23 0.79
CA SER A 304 11.15 1.13 1.91
C SER A 304 12.36 1.95 2.35
N ASP A 305 13.54 1.35 2.40
CA ASP A 305 14.79 2.03 2.75
C ASP A 305 15.24 2.98 1.64
N GLU A 306 15.10 2.60 0.36
CA GLU A 306 15.32 3.51 -0.76
C GLU A 306 14.39 4.74 -0.70
N LEU A 307 13.11 4.54 -0.35
CA LEU A 307 12.18 5.66 -0.22
C LEU A 307 12.54 6.54 0.99
N ALA A 308 12.99 5.95 2.10
CA ALA A 308 13.50 6.70 3.26
C ALA A 308 14.65 7.64 2.88
N THR A 309 15.66 7.08 2.21
CA THR A 309 16.86 7.83 1.80
C THR A 309 16.50 8.94 0.80
N ARG A 310 15.56 8.70 -0.12
CA ARG A 310 15.03 9.75 -1.02
C ARG A 310 14.36 10.88 -0.26
N PHE A 311 13.53 10.58 0.76
CA PHE A 311 12.92 11.63 1.58
C PHE A 311 13.99 12.44 2.33
N GLU A 312 14.97 11.78 2.96
CA GLU A 312 16.07 12.47 3.65
C GLU A 312 16.87 13.38 2.71
N GLN A 313 17.19 12.91 1.51
CA GLN A 313 17.85 13.70 0.48
C GLN A 313 17.00 14.90 0.04
N ASN A 314 15.70 14.71 -0.14
CA ASN A 314 14.78 15.80 -0.51
C ASN A 314 14.68 16.83 0.61
N THR A 315 14.65 16.43 1.89
CA THR A 315 14.69 17.36 3.02
C THR A 315 15.96 18.21 3.01
N LEU A 316 17.13 17.58 2.78
CA LEU A 316 18.40 18.30 2.69
C LEU A 316 18.42 19.30 1.53
N LYS A 317 18.00 18.88 0.34
CA LYS A 317 17.90 19.75 -0.85
C LYS A 317 16.91 20.90 -0.63
N LEU A 318 15.78 20.64 0.04
CA LEU A 318 14.81 21.67 0.36
C LEU A 318 15.39 22.72 1.32
N ASN A 319 16.13 22.29 2.35
CA ASN A 319 16.81 23.22 3.26
C ASN A 319 17.85 24.10 2.53
N GLN A 320 18.60 23.51 1.59
CA GLN A 320 19.54 24.25 0.72
C GLN A 320 18.79 25.27 -0.17
N LEU A 321 17.70 24.86 -0.80
CA LEU A 321 16.85 25.75 -1.58
C LEU A 321 16.32 26.90 -0.73
N THR A 322 15.75 26.61 0.44
CA THR A 322 15.19 27.64 1.33
C THR A 322 16.26 28.66 1.71
N THR A 323 17.45 28.21 2.10
CA THR A 323 18.56 29.10 2.47
C THR A 323 19.00 29.99 1.29
N THR A 324 19.23 29.38 0.11
CA THR A 324 19.67 30.13 -1.09
C THR A 324 18.60 31.10 -1.58
N LEU A 325 17.33 30.73 -1.49
CA LEU A 325 16.19 31.55 -1.89
C LEU A 325 15.98 32.72 -0.92
N GLU A 326 16.07 32.51 0.40
CA GLU A 326 16.02 33.58 1.40
C GLU A 326 17.13 34.61 1.18
N GLU A 327 18.36 34.14 0.92
CA GLU A 327 19.49 34.99 0.61
C GLU A 327 19.31 35.80 -0.68
N ALA A 328 18.76 35.18 -1.74
CA ALA A 328 18.46 35.84 -3.01
C ALA A 328 17.36 36.89 -2.83
N CYS A 329 16.24 36.53 -2.19
CA CYS A 329 15.15 37.44 -1.86
C CYS A 329 15.62 38.65 -1.04
N ALA A 330 16.47 38.43 -0.05
CA ALA A 330 17.06 39.49 0.76
C ALA A 330 17.96 40.40 -0.09
N ALA A 331 18.77 39.84 -1.00
CA ALA A 331 19.61 40.61 -1.91
C ALA A 331 18.79 41.47 -2.89
N VAL A 332 17.76 40.91 -3.53
CA VAL A 332 16.82 41.65 -4.38
C VAL A 332 16.20 42.81 -3.60
N SER A 333 15.67 42.53 -2.41
CA SER A 333 15.02 43.55 -1.57
C SER A 333 15.97 44.67 -1.12
N ARG A 334 17.27 44.38 -0.95
CA ARG A 334 18.28 45.41 -0.67
C ARG A 334 18.52 46.30 -1.89
N LEU A 335 18.67 45.71 -3.07
CA LEU A 335 18.93 46.45 -4.31
C LEU A 335 17.72 47.26 -4.76
N GLU A 336 16.50 46.73 -4.62
CA GLU A 336 15.26 47.48 -4.88
C GLU A 336 15.11 48.70 -3.97
N ARG A 337 15.49 48.60 -2.68
CA ARG A 337 15.46 49.77 -1.80
C ARG A 337 16.39 50.89 -2.27
N ALA A 338 17.51 50.54 -2.90
CA ALA A 338 18.40 51.54 -3.48
C ALA A 338 17.73 52.31 -4.64
N THR A 339 16.81 51.70 -5.39
CA THR A 339 16.11 52.37 -6.49
C THR A 339 15.15 53.47 -6.02
N LEU A 340 14.61 53.35 -4.80
CA LEU A 340 13.73 54.35 -4.19
C LEU A 340 14.41 55.70 -3.94
N THR A 341 15.74 55.71 -3.86
CA THR A 341 16.54 56.92 -3.63
C THR A 341 16.93 57.65 -4.91
N TRP A 342 16.54 57.14 -6.08
CA TRP A 342 16.92 57.75 -7.36
C TRP A 342 16.18 59.06 -7.63
N SER A 343 16.94 60.13 -7.88
CA SER A 343 16.45 61.46 -8.27
C SER A 343 17.01 61.89 -9.64
N GLY A 344 16.38 62.85 -10.33
CA GLY A 344 16.94 63.40 -11.58
C GLY A 344 18.27 64.14 -11.35
N PRO A 345 19.25 64.05 -12.27
CA PRO A 345 20.49 64.81 -12.14
C PRO A 345 20.24 66.31 -12.35
N ARG A 346 20.78 67.18 -11.48
CA ARG A 346 20.65 68.64 -11.59
C ARG A 346 21.80 69.27 -12.37
N SER A 347 22.88 68.53 -12.59
CA SER A 347 24.02 68.94 -13.39
C SER A 347 24.71 67.75 -14.06
N ALA A 348 25.51 68.02 -15.10
CA ALA A 348 26.34 67.00 -15.74
C ALA A 348 27.39 66.40 -14.78
N ALA A 349 27.84 67.15 -13.77
CA ALA A 349 28.75 66.64 -12.74
C ALA A 349 28.06 65.65 -11.80
N GLU A 350 26.86 66.01 -11.30
CA GLU A 350 26.02 65.12 -10.48
C GLU A 350 25.59 63.86 -11.25
N ALA A 351 25.29 63.99 -12.55
CA ALA A 351 25.01 62.84 -13.41
C ALA A 351 26.19 61.85 -13.49
N ARG A 352 27.44 62.34 -13.52
CA ARG A 352 28.65 61.48 -13.51
C ARG A 352 28.84 60.75 -12.18
N GLU A 353 28.59 61.43 -11.05
CA GLU A 353 28.64 60.80 -9.72
C GLU A 353 27.56 59.73 -9.54
N LEU A 354 26.32 60.03 -9.96
CA LEU A 354 25.22 59.08 -9.93
C LEU A 354 25.47 57.87 -10.86
N LEU A 355 26.13 58.08 -12.00
CA LEU A 355 26.59 56.98 -12.88
C LEU A 355 27.63 56.10 -12.19
N ALA A 356 28.57 56.67 -11.43
CA ALA A 356 29.55 55.89 -10.67
C ALA A 356 28.87 55.05 -9.57
N GLY A 357 27.88 55.61 -8.86
CA GLY A 357 27.07 54.87 -7.89
C GLY A 357 26.23 53.75 -8.52
N LEU A 358 25.65 54.01 -9.71
CA LEU A 358 24.88 53.00 -10.45
C LEU A 358 25.77 51.84 -10.91
N ARG A 359 27.02 52.10 -11.34
CA ARG A 359 27.99 51.05 -11.68
C ARG A 359 28.30 50.13 -10.49
N ALA A 360 28.38 50.69 -9.28
CA ALA A 360 28.58 49.89 -8.07
C ALA A 360 27.38 48.96 -7.78
N LEU A 361 26.15 49.42 -8.03
CA LEU A 361 24.94 48.58 -7.96
C LEU A 361 24.93 47.51 -9.07
N GLU A 362 25.30 47.87 -10.31
CA GLU A 362 25.42 46.92 -11.43
C GLU A 362 26.40 45.78 -11.12
N GLN A 363 27.50 46.06 -10.39
CA GLN A 363 28.46 45.03 -9.98
C GLN A 363 27.88 43.98 -9.02
N GLN A 364 26.78 44.28 -8.31
CA GLN A 364 26.12 43.31 -7.42
C GLN A 364 25.11 42.40 -8.15
N LEU A 365 24.68 42.75 -9.37
CA LEU A 365 23.71 41.98 -10.15
C LEU A 365 24.20 40.57 -10.52
N PRO A 366 25.45 40.36 -10.98
CA PRO A 366 25.93 39.02 -11.33
C PRO A 366 25.89 38.04 -10.15
N GLN A 367 26.22 38.50 -8.95
CA GLN A 367 26.16 37.67 -7.74
C GLN A 367 24.73 37.27 -7.40
N LEU A 368 23.78 38.20 -7.53
CA LEU A 368 22.36 37.91 -7.35
C LEU A 368 21.84 36.92 -8.40
N GLN A 369 22.22 37.10 -9.67
CA GLN A 369 21.85 36.17 -10.75
C GLN A 369 22.37 34.76 -10.48
N ARG A 370 23.63 34.63 -10.06
CA ARG A 370 24.23 33.33 -9.74
C ARG A 370 23.47 32.63 -8.61
N ARG A 371 23.11 33.34 -7.54
CA ARG A 371 22.32 32.79 -6.42
C ARG A 371 20.93 32.33 -6.87
N LEU A 372 20.29 33.09 -7.76
CA LEU A 372 18.98 32.70 -8.31
C LEU A 372 19.08 31.47 -9.22
N GLU A 373 20.17 31.33 -9.98
CA GLU A 373 20.46 30.14 -10.77
C GLU A 373 20.75 28.92 -9.89
N GLU A 374 21.54 29.09 -8.82
CA GLU A 374 21.77 28.06 -7.79
C GLU A 374 20.44 27.60 -7.17
N ALA A 375 19.57 28.53 -6.77
CA ALA A 375 18.23 28.22 -6.26
C ALA A 375 17.36 27.49 -7.30
N ARG A 376 17.39 27.89 -8.58
CA ARG A 376 16.70 27.16 -9.66
C ARG A 376 17.23 25.74 -9.85
N ALA A 377 18.54 25.55 -9.76
CA ALA A 377 19.15 24.22 -9.84
C ALA A 377 18.71 23.33 -8.66
N HIS A 378 18.67 23.86 -7.44
CA HIS A 378 18.14 23.15 -6.28
C HIS A 378 16.66 22.80 -6.43
N ALA A 379 15.84 23.72 -6.94
CA ALA A 379 14.42 23.49 -7.22
C ALA A 379 14.22 22.41 -8.31
N ALA A 380 15.01 22.44 -9.39
CA ALA A 380 14.99 21.43 -10.43
C ALA A 380 15.39 20.05 -9.90
N ALA A 381 16.37 19.98 -8.99
CA ALA A 381 16.82 18.74 -8.36
C ALA A 381 15.81 18.10 -7.38
N LEU A 382 14.80 18.87 -6.94
CA LEU A 382 13.66 18.38 -6.16
C LEU A 382 12.52 17.87 -7.07
N GLY A 383 12.36 18.46 -8.26
CA GLY A 383 11.34 18.05 -9.23
C GLY A 383 9.94 18.06 -8.62
N ALA A 384 9.25 16.91 -8.64
CA ALA A 384 7.91 16.76 -8.08
C ALA A 384 7.82 16.94 -6.55
N ALA A 385 8.95 16.87 -5.84
CA ALA A 385 9.02 17.08 -4.39
C ALA A 385 9.11 18.56 -3.99
N LEU A 386 9.12 19.49 -4.95
CA LEU A 386 9.20 20.92 -4.70
C LEU A 386 7.87 21.45 -4.09
N PRO A 387 7.88 22.07 -2.90
CA PRO A 387 6.69 22.69 -2.34
C PRO A 387 6.23 23.89 -3.18
N GLN A 388 4.92 24.00 -3.37
CA GLN A 388 4.31 25.08 -4.15
C GLN A 388 4.69 26.48 -3.63
N GLN A 389 4.86 26.63 -2.31
CA GLN A 389 5.29 27.89 -1.70
C GLN A 389 6.70 28.29 -2.14
N SER A 390 7.65 27.36 -2.10
CA SER A 390 9.04 27.61 -2.51
C SER A 390 9.13 27.89 -4.01
N ALA A 391 8.31 27.21 -4.83
CA ALA A 391 8.19 27.48 -6.26
C ALA A 391 7.69 28.92 -6.52
N ALA A 392 6.60 29.34 -5.86
CA ALA A 392 6.05 30.68 -6.00
C ALA A 392 7.04 31.77 -5.54
N GLN A 393 7.76 31.55 -4.43
CA GLN A 393 8.79 32.46 -3.95
C GLN A 393 9.95 32.60 -4.94
N LEU A 394 10.37 31.50 -5.57
CA LEU A 394 11.41 31.51 -6.60
C LEU A 394 10.98 32.31 -7.85
N GLU A 395 9.72 32.15 -8.28
CA GLU A 395 9.15 32.89 -9.40
C GLU A 395 9.03 34.40 -9.10
N ASP A 396 8.55 34.77 -7.91
CA ASP A 396 8.48 36.17 -7.46
C ASP A 396 9.87 36.82 -7.42
N CYS A 397 10.83 36.16 -6.75
CA CYS A 397 12.20 36.65 -6.67
C CYS A 397 12.84 36.82 -8.06
N ALA A 398 12.54 35.90 -8.99
CA ALA A 398 13.00 36.00 -10.37
C ALA A 398 12.34 37.12 -11.16
N ALA A 399 11.05 37.38 -10.96
CA ALA A 399 10.34 38.49 -11.60
C ALA A 399 10.88 39.84 -11.11
N ARG A 400 11.06 39.99 -9.80
CA ARG A 400 11.64 41.17 -9.16
C ARG A 400 13.07 41.45 -9.61
N THR A 401 13.90 40.41 -9.74
CA THR A 401 15.27 40.55 -10.28
C THR A 401 15.25 41.08 -11.72
N ARG A 402 14.34 40.60 -12.58
CA ARG A 402 14.20 41.10 -13.96
C ARG A 402 13.74 42.56 -13.99
N ALA A 403 12.78 42.94 -13.14
CA ALA A 403 12.31 44.31 -13.02
C ALA A 403 13.43 45.27 -12.57
N LEU A 404 14.21 44.86 -11.55
CA LEU A 404 15.38 45.60 -11.08
C LEU A 404 16.41 45.83 -12.20
N GLN A 405 16.71 44.81 -13.00
CA GLN A 405 17.62 44.94 -14.14
C GLN A 405 17.11 45.92 -15.19
N ALA A 406 15.82 45.91 -15.49
CA ALA A 406 15.22 46.86 -16.42
C ALA A 406 15.32 48.30 -15.88
N ALA A 407 14.99 48.51 -14.60
CA ALA A 407 15.09 49.82 -13.95
C ALA A 407 16.52 50.37 -13.93
N ILE A 408 17.53 49.51 -13.69
CA ILE A 408 18.95 49.90 -13.73
C ILE A 408 19.37 50.31 -15.15
N ARG A 409 18.93 49.59 -16.19
CA ARG A 409 19.23 49.93 -17.59
C ARG A 409 18.63 51.28 -17.99
N GLU A 410 17.35 51.47 -17.69
CA GLU A 410 16.65 52.74 -17.95
C GLU A 410 17.34 53.90 -17.23
N ARG A 411 17.68 53.71 -15.95
CA ARG A 411 18.39 54.71 -15.15
C ARG A 411 19.76 55.06 -15.75
N ARG A 412 20.49 54.07 -16.26
CA ARG A 412 21.79 54.27 -16.92
C ARG A 412 21.64 55.09 -18.20
N GLU A 413 20.63 54.81 -19.03
CA GLU A 413 20.36 55.57 -20.25
C GLU A 413 20.06 57.04 -19.94
N VAL A 414 19.17 57.31 -18.97
CA VAL A 414 18.82 58.67 -18.53
C VAL A 414 20.05 59.45 -18.03
N LEU A 415 20.90 58.82 -17.23
CA LEU A 415 22.08 59.49 -16.71
C LEU A 415 23.16 59.68 -17.79
N THR A 416 23.28 58.77 -18.76
CA THR A 416 24.26 58.88 -19.86
C THR A 416 23.91 60.02 -20.81
N THR A 417 22.64 60.15 -21.20
CA THR A 417 22.17 61.26 -22.05
C THR A 417 22.35 62.61 -21.36
N SER A 418 22.12 62.67 -20.03
CA SER A 418 22.32 63.87 -19.21
C SER A 418 23.80 64.30 -19.06
N THR A 419 24.76 63.46 -19.45
CA THR A 419 26.20 63.80 -19.44
C THR A 419 26.76 64.30 -20.77
N GLN A 420 26.02 64.14 -21.88
CA GLN A 420 26.48 64.44 -23.24
C GLN A 420 25.96 65.77 -23.81
N GLY A 421 24.92 66.37 -23.21
CA GLY A 421 24.33 67.61 -23.70
C GLY A 421 24.75 68.84 -22.89
N GLU A 422 25.53 69.75 -23.50
CA GLU A 422 25.30 71.17 -23.25
C GLU A 422 23.85 71.47 -23.68
N ILE A 423 23.06 72.04 -22.78
CA ILE A 423 21.69 72.46 -23.11
C ILE A 423 21.80 73.71 -24.00
N SER A 424 22.00 73.50 -25.30
CA SER A 424 21.90 74.57 -26.30
C SER A 424 20.43 75.01 -26.42
N PRO A 425 20.12 76.32 -26.43
CA PRO A 425 18.78 76.78 -26.80
C PRO A 425 18.53 76.32 -28.24
N GLY A 426 17.41 75.63 -28.47
CA GLY A 426 17.05 75.11 -29.79
C GLY A 426 16.91 76.19 -30.89
N PRO A 427 16.55 75.79 -32.12
CA PRO A 427 16.50 76.70 -33.28
C PRO A 427 15.66 77.96 -33.01
N SER A 428 16.15 79.12 -33.46
CA SER A 428 15.53 80.43 -33.25
C SER A 428 14.12 80.49 -33.84
N SER A 429 13.13 80.87 -33.02
CA SER A 429 11.73 81.08 -33.46
C SER A 429 11.54 82.32 -34.35
N VAL A 430 12.53 83.21 -34.38
CA VAL A 430 12.48 84.48 -35.11
C VAL A 430 13.42 84.48 -36.32
N LYS A 431 13.01 85.23 -37.35
CA LYS A 431 13.77 85.44 -38.59
C LYS A 431 14.25 86.90 -38.65
N ALA A 432 15.38 87.13 -39.32
CA ALA A 432 15.88 88.49 -39.59
C ALA A 432 14.77 89.37 -40.19
N PRO A 433 14.59 90.63 -39.72
CA PRO A 433 15.49 91.44 -38.89
C PRO A 433 15.32 91.25 -37.37
N TRP A 434 14.59 90.24 -36.91
CA TRP A 434 14.36 90.00 -35.49
C TRP A 434 15.38 89.02 -34.90
N GLU A 435 15.83 89.32 -33.69
CA GLU A 435 16.68 88.46 -32.86
C GLU A 435 16.00 88.18 -31.52
N ARG A 436 16.13 86.94 -31.04
CA ARG A 436 15.65 86.51 -29.72
C ARG A 436 16.82 86.47 -28.74
N ALA A 437 16.71 87.21 -27.66
CA ALA A 437 17.66 87.23 -26.56
C ALA A 437 16.97 86.83 -25.23
N VAL A 438 17.74 86.59 -24.17
CA VAL A 438 17.22 86.18 -22.86
C VAL A 438 17.83 87.01 -21.73
N THR A 439 17.04 87.33 -20.71
CA THR A 439 17.53 87.99 -19.48
C THR A 439 18.32 87.01 -18.60
N PRO A 440 18.99 87.46 -17.53
CA PRO A 440 19.65 86.57 -16.56
C PRO A 440 18.71 85.50 -15.98
N ASN A 441 17.44 85.86 -15.75
CA ASN A 441 16.38 84.95 -15.30
C ASN A 441 15.74 84.14 -16.44
N LYS A 442 16.42 84.08 -17.60
CA LYS A 442 16.05 83.31 -18.79
C LYS A 442 14.74 83.74 -19.47
N VAL A 443 14.18 84.89 -19.10
CA VAL A 443 12.97 85.45 -19.76
C VAL A 443 13.34 85.93 -21.18
N PRO A 444 12.64 85.45 -22.22
CA PRO A 444 12.91 85.90 -23.60
C PRO A 444 12.50 87.35 -23.84
N TYR A 445 13.27 88.06 -24.65
CA TYR A 445 12.92 89.35 -25.26
C TYR A 445 13.42 89.40 -26.71
N TYR A 446 12.84 90.29 -27.51
CA TYR A 446 13.02 90.33 -28.95
C TYR A 446 13.54 91.69 -29.42
N ILE A 447 14.59 91.66 -30.23
CA ILE A 447 15.27 92.85 -30.76
C ILE A 447 14.93 92.96 -32.24
N ASN A 448 14.39 94.10 -32.65
CA ASN A 448 14.17 94.40 -34.07
C ASN A 448 15.34 95.26 -34.57
N HIS A 449 16.27 94.66 -35.30
CA HIS A 449 17.45 95.35 -35.83
C HIS A 449 17.13 96.38 -36.91
N ARG A 450 15.95 96.31 -37.55
CA ARG A 450 15.53 97.31 -38.54
C ARG A 450 15.01 98.59 -37.90
N LEU A 451 14.35 98.46 -36.75
CA LEU A 451 13.73 99.57 -36.03
C LEU A 451 14.52 99.97 -34.77
N GLU A 452 15.63 99.28 -34.48
CA GLU A 452 16.46 99.46 -33.28
C GLU A 452 15.66 99.45 -31.97
N THR A 453 14.64 98.60 -31.89
CA THR A 453 13.69 98.54 -30.77
C THR A 453 13.72 97.18 -30.08
N THR A 454 13.52 97.17 -28.76
CA THR A 454 13.41 95.95 -27.97
C THR A 454 11.97 95.77 -27.49
N HIS A 455 11.49 94.54 -27.56
CA HIS A 455 10.11 94.16 -27.25
C HIS A 455 10.11 92.95 -26.34
N TRP A 456 9.18 92.92 -25.37
CA TRP A 456 8.92 91.71 -24.60
C TRP A 456 8.08 90.69 -25.37
N ASP A 457 7.29 91.17 -26.33
CA ASP A 457 6.40 90.33 -27.12
C ASP A 457 7.08 89.82 -28.38
N HIS A 458 6.79 88.57 -28.73
CA HIS A 458 7.26 87.98 -29.98
C HIS A 458 6.68 88.77 -31.18
N PRO A 459 7.40 88.94 -32.32
CA PRO A 459 6.89 89.68 -33.48
C PRO A 459 5.52 89.20 -33.98
N GLN A 460 5.33 87.88 -34.05
CA GLN A 460 4.03 87.31 -34.42
C GLN A 460 2.94 87.51 -33.34
N MET A 461 3.32 87.72 -32.07
CA MET A 461 2.38 88.08 -31.00
C MET A 461 1.97 89.55 -31.11
N LEU A 462 2.88 90.44 -31.52
CA LEU A 462 2.58 91.84 -31.83
C LEU A 462 1.59 91.93 -33.01
N GLU A 463 1.83 91.17 -34.09
CA GLU A 463 0.91 91.07 -35.22
C GLU A 463 -0.46 90.51 -34.79
N LEU A 464 -0.45 89.46 -33.96
CA LEU A 464 -1.67 88.90 -33.40
C LEU A 464 -2.42 89.97 -32.58
N ALA A 465 -1.78 90.65 -31.65
CA ALA A 465 -2.38 91.70 -30.83
C ALA A 465 -3.01 92.81 -31.68
N ALA A 466 -2.32 93.24 -32.74
CA ALA A 466 -2.87 94.20 -33.71
C ALA A 466 -4.11 93.64 -34.43
N SER A 467 -4.08 92.39 -34.89
CA SER A 467 -5.26 91.75 -35.52
C SER A 467 -6.44 91.61 -34.56
N LEU A 468 -6.19 91.38 -33.27
CA LEU A 468 -7.24 91.25 -32.26
C LEU A 468 -7.98 92.58 -32.01
N LEU A 469 -7.37 93.73 -32.30
CA LEU A 469 -8.04 95.04 -32.21
C LEU A 469 -9.16 95.18 -33.24
N GLN A 470 -9.02 94.57 -34.43
CA GLN A 470 -10.05 94.59 -35.47
C GLN A 470 -11.34 93.88 -35.01
N LEU A 471 -11.24 92.96 -34.04
CA LEU A 471 -12.38 92.28 -33.45
C LEU A 471 -13.14 93.16 -32.43
N ASN A 472 -12.68 94.38 -32.15
CA ASN A 472 -13.40 95.31 -31.25
C ASN A 472 -14.76 95.75 -31.79
N GLU A 473 -14.92 95.76 -33.12
CA GLU A 473 -16.15 96.08 -33.84
C GLU A 473 -17.29 95.07 -33.57
N VAL A 474 -16.99 93.91 -33.00
CA VAL A 474 -18.00 92.91 -32.62
C VAL A 474 -18.87 93.46 -31.48
N ARG A 475 -20.15 93.71 -31.80
CA ARG A 475 -21.14 94.34 -30.91
C ARG A 475 -21.31 93.65 -29.56
N PHE A 476 -21.30 92.30 -29.55
CA PHE A 476 -21.53 91.52 -28.34
C PHE A 476 -20.21 91.14 -27.66
N SER A 477 -20.06 91.52 -26.39
CA SER A 477 -18.82 91.29 -25.62
C SER A 477 -18.43 89.82 -25.51
N ALA A 478 -19.40 88.91 -25.32
CA ALA A 478 -19.15 87.47 -25.25
C ALA A 478 -18.57 86.90 -26.55
N TYR A 479 -19.15 87.29 -27.70
CA TYR A 479 -18.65 86.87 -29.02
C TYR A 479 -17.30 87.49 -29.34
N ARG A 480 -17.09 88.76 -28.97
CA ARG A 480 -15.79 89.43 -29.11
C ARG A 480 -14.70 88.69 -28.34
N THR A 481 -14.95 88.35 -27.09
CA THR A 481 -14.00 87.59 -26.26
C THR A 481 -13.75 86.19 -26.83
N ALA A 482 -14.81 85.49 -27.26
CA ALA A 482 -14.68 84.17 -27.87
C ALA A 482 -13.86 84.18 -29.17
N LEU A 483 -14.09 85.16 -30.06
CA LEU A 483 -13.34 85.31 -31.30
C LEU A 483 -11.87 85.63 -31.05
N LYS A 484 -11.59 86.50 -30.07
CA LYS A 484 -10.21 86.82 -29.67
C LYS A 484 -9.49 85.61 -29.09
N LEU A 485 -10.14 84.88 -28.18
CA LEU A 485 -9.57 83.64 -27.61
C LEU A 485 -9.37 82.57 -28.68
N ARG A 486 -10.28 82.44 -29.65
CA ARG A 486 -10.12 81.50 -30.77
C ARG A 486 -8.96 81.89 -31.70
N ALA A 487 -8.76 83.18 -31.95
CA ALA A 487 -7.62 83.66 -32.74
C ALA A 487 -6.29 83.39 -32.03
N ILE A 488 -6.21 83.63 -30.71
CA ILE A 488 -5.05 83.27 -29.88
C ILE A 488 -4.81 81.76 -29.91
N GLN A 489 -5.85 80.97 -29.64
CA GLN A 489 -5.78 79.52 -29.61
C GLN A 489 -5.21 78.93 -30.91
N LYS A 490 -5.70 79.39 -32.07
CA LYS A 490 -5.20 78.95 -33.39
C LYS A 490 -3.77 79.42 -33.66
N LYS A 491 -3.42 80.66 -33.31
CA LYS A 491 -2.08 81.20 -33.59
C LYS A 491 -0.99 80.52 -32.74
N LEU A 492 -1.35 80.07 -31.54
CA LEU A 492 -0.49 79.30 -30.65
C LEU A 492 -0.59 77.78 -30.89
N SER A 493 -1.39 77.32 -31.87
CA SER A 493 -1.65 75.89 -32.12
C SER A 493 -2.15 75.11 -30.90
N LEU A 494 -2.78 75.79 -29.94
CA LEU A 494 -3.34 75.17 -28.74
C LEU A 494 -4.65 74.43 -29.04
N ASP A 495 -5.30 74.71 -30.16
CA ASP A 495 -6.47 73.97 -30.62
C ASP A 495 -6.15 72.53 -31.04
N MET A 496 -4.88 72.21 -31.27
CA MET A 496 -4.40 70.88 -31.61
C MET A 496 -3.93 70.08 -30.38
N VAL A 497 -3.79 70.74 -29.22
CA VAL A 497 -3.38 70.09 -27.96
C VAL A 497 -4.59 69.41 -27.34
N THR A 498 -4.49 68.12 -27.05
CA THR A 498 -5.54 67.39 -26.30
C THR A 498 -5.26 67.38 -24.81
N ILE A 499 -6.31 67.17 -23.99
CA ILE A 499 -6.16 67.01 -22.53
C ILE A 499 -5.19 65.87 -22.20
N ASN A 500 -5.23 64.76 -22.93
CA ASN A 500 -4.35 63.62 -22.68
C ASN A 500 -2.88 63.98 -22.95
N MET A 501 -2.59 64.63 -24.09
CA MET A 501 -1.24 65.09 -24.42
C MET A 501 -0.67 66.03 -23.36
N ALA A 502 -1.49 66.98 -22.87
CA ALA A 502 -1.08 67.88 -21.80
C ALA A 502 -0.86 67.14 -20.47
N SER A 503 -1.74 66.19 -20.13
CA SER A 503 -1.67 65.43 -18.88
C SER A 503 -0.47 64.49 -18.85
N GLU A 504 -0.20 63.78 -19.94
CA GLU A 504 0.99 62.94 -20.09
C GLU A 504 2.28 63.77 -20.01
N ALA A 505 2.32 64.95 -20.63
CA ALA A 505 3.47 65.85 -20.49
C ALA A 505 3.65 66.33 -19.04
N PHE A 506 2.58 66.70 -18.33
CA PHE A 506 2.68 67.06 -16.92
C PHE A 506 3.14 65.89 -16.05
N ASP A 507 2.69 64.67 -16.31
CA ASP A 507 3.09 63.46 -15.57
C ASP A 507 4.55 63.12 -15.83
N LEU A 508 5.00 63.17 -17.09
CA LEU A 508 6.38 62.94 -17.50
C LEU A 508 7.35 63.90 -16.79
N HIS A 509 6.93 65.15 -16.59
CA HIS A 509 7.72 66.17 -15.90
C HIS A 509 7.43 66.24 -14.38
N GLY A 510 6.71 65.27 -13.82
CA GLY A 510 6.46 65.15 -12.37
C GLY A 510 5.52 66.21 -11.79
N LEU A 511 4.72 66.88 -12.61
CA LEU A 511 3.88 68.01 -12.23
C LEU A 511 2.45 67.62 -11.82
N ARG A 512 2.04 66.34 -11.94
CA ARG A 512 0.65 65.86 -11.73
C ARG A 512 -0.06 66.43 -10.50
N ALA A 513 0.59 66.40 -9.34
CA ALA A 513 0.03 66.84 -8.05
C ALA A 513 0.76 68.03 -7.42
N GLN A 514 1.59 68.76 -8.18
CA GLN A 514 2.47 69.82 -7.67
C GLN A 514 1.95 71.24 -7.97
N ASN A 515 0.68 71.53 -7.71
CA ASN A 515 0.04 72.78 -8.15
C ASN A 515 0.67 74.06 -7.55
N ASP A 516 1.18 74.00 -6.33
CA ASP A 516 1.80 75.14 -5.64
C ASP A 516 3.28 75.33 -5.95
N LYS A 517 3.91 74.38 -6.67
CA LYS A 517 5.31 74.50 -7.07
C LYS A 517 5.51 75.68 -8.03
N ILE A 518 6.62 76.40 -7.85
CA ILE A 518 7.07 77.45 -8.78
C ILE A 518 7.84 76.78 -9.92
N LEU A 519 7.47 77.12 -11.15
CA LEU A 519 8.10 76.69 -12.39
C LEU A 519 8.94 77.86 -12.93
N ASP A 520 10.19 77.59 -13.31
CA ASP A 520 11.03 78.58 -14.00
C ASP A 520 10.87 78.50 -15.53
N VAL A 521 11.48 79.43 -16.26
CA VAL A 521 11.36 79.49 -17.73
C VAL A 521 11.89 78.22 -18.40
N ALA A 522 12.94 77.60 -17.87
CA ALA A 522 13.54 76.41 -18.46
C ALA A 522 12.59 75.20 -18.35
N ASP A 523 12.01 75.01 -17.17
CA ASP A 523 11.02 73.97 -16.94
C ASP A 523 9.73 74.21 -17.75
N MET A 524 9.27 75.46 -17.87
CA MET A 524 8.14 75.82 -18.74
C MET A 524 8.42 75.41 -20.20
N VAL A 525 9.61 75.73 -20.73
CA VAL A 525 10.01 75.40 -22.09
C VAL A 525 10.07 73.88 -22.31
N LEU A 526 10.61 73.12 -21.35
CA LEU A 526 10.68 71.66 -21.46
C LEU A 526 9.28 71.03 -21.56
N VAL A 527 8.36 71.45 -20.70
CA VAL A 527 6.99 70.92 -20.74
C VAL A 527 6.27 71.34 -22.02
N LEU A 528 6.40 72.60 -22.46
CA LEU A 528 5.82 73.06 -23.73
C LEU A 528 6.41 72.28 -24.92
N ARG A 529 7.71 71.99 -24.93
CA ARG A 529 8.35 71.17 -25.97
C ARG A 529 7.81 69.74 -26.00
N ALA A 530 7.56 69.13 -24.86
CA ALA A 530 6.94 67.81 -24.80
C ALA A 530 5.51 67.85 -25.38
N ILE A 531 4.72 68.86 -25.00
CA ILE A 531 3.35 69.04 -25.51
C ILE A 531 3.35 69.24 -27.03
N TYR A 532 4.10 70.22 -27.54
CA TYR A 532 4.12 70.52 -28.98
C TYR A 532 4.89 69.47 -29.79
N GLY A 533 5.82 68.73 -29.19
CA GLY A 533 6.45 67.56 -29.80
C GLY A 533 5.43 66.45 -30.07
N ASN A 534 4.54 66.19 -29.12
CA ASN A 534 3.43 65.25 -29.31
C ASN A 534 2.43 65.74 -30.37
N VAL A 535 2.19 67.05 -30.46
CA VAL A 535 1.36 67.63 -31.53
C VAL A 535 2.03 67.47 -32.89
N ALA A 536 3.33 67.76 -33.00
CA ALA A 536 4.08 67.65 -34.26
C ALA A 536 4.23 66.20 -34.76
N ALA A 537 4.16 65.22 -33.84
CA ALA A 537 4.07 63.81 -34.21
C ALA A 537 2.74 63.46 -34.91
N VAL A 538 1.68 64.25 -34.69
CA VAL A 538 0.36 64.09 -35.31
C VAL A 538 0.19 64.98 -36.54
N ASP A 539 0.71 66.21 -36.51
CA ASP A 539 0.67 67.17 -37.61
C ASP A 539 2.04 67.82 -37.83
N THR A 540 2.72 67.43 -38.90
CA THR A 540 4.08 67.87 -39.23
C THR A 540 4.15 69.33 -39.70
N THR A 541 3.02 70.02 -39.86
CA THR A 541 2.98 71.44 -40.23
C THR A 541 3.25 72.39 -39.04
N VAL A 542 3.29 71.86 -37.82
CA VAL A 542 3.50 72.65 -36.60
C VAL A 542 4.97 72.98 -36.38
N ASP A 543 5.30 74.28 -36.42
CA ASP A 543 6.60 74.81 -36.03
C ASP A 543 6.73 74.80 -34.49
N VAL A 544 7.29 73.72 -33.96
CA VAL A 544 7.43 73.49 -32.51
C VAL A 544 8.20 74.63 -31.81
N PRO A 545 9.39 75.07 -32.28
CA PRO A 545 10.09 76.21 -31.70
C PRO A 545 9.24 77.48 -31.61
N LEU A 546 8.51 77.82 -32.68
CA LEU A 546 7.64 78.99 -32.72
C LEU A 546 6.46 78.84 -31.73
N CYS A 547 5.81 77.68 -31.69
CA CYS A 547 4.66 77.46 -30.81
C CYS A 547 5.05 77.52 -29.33
N VAL A 548 6.21 76.96 -28.98
CA VAL A 548 6.77 77.03 -27.62
C VAL A 548 7.02 78.48 -27.21
N ASP A 549 7.68 79.27 -28.06
CA ASP A 549 7.97 80.67 -27.73
C ASP A 549 6.70 81.54 -27.69
N LEU A 550 5.72 81.31 -28.58
CA LEU A 550 4.43 82.02 -28.52
C LEU A 550 3.61 81.67 -27.28
N ALA A 551 3.54 80.39 -26.92
CA ALA A 551 2.83 79.94 -25.73
C ALA A 551 3.49 80.44 -24.44
N LEU A 552 4.83 80.38 -24.38
CA LEU A 552 5.61 80.94 -23.27
C LEU A 552 5.41 82.46 -23.18
N ASN A 553 5.49 83.18 -24.30
CA ASN A 553 5.27 84.62 -24.34
C ASN A 553 3.89 85.00 -23.79
N TRP A 554 2.86 84.27 -24.19
CA TRP A 554 1.49 84.46 -23.68
C TRP A 554 1.35 84.13 -22.19
N LEU A 555 1.93 83.02 -21.73
CA LEU A 555 1.94 82.62 -20.31
C LEU A 555 2.55 83.71 -19.42
N LEU A 556 3.71 84.23 -19.83
CA LEU A 556 4.41 85.28 -19.09
C LEU A 556 3.62 86.60 -19.13
N ASN A 557 2.97 86.93 -20.24
CA ASN A 557 2.13 88.13 -20.32
C ASN A 557 0.92 88.07 -19.37
N VAL A 558 0.33 86.89 -19.19
CA VAL A 558 -0.86 86.71 -18.34
C VAL A 558 -0.51 86.55 -16.87
N TYR A 559 0.56 85.81 -16.54
CA TYR A 559 0.85 85.40 -15.15
C TYR A 559 2.16 85.94 -14.57
N ASP A 560 3.03 86.56 -15.36
CA ASP A 560 4.32 87.11 -14.92
C ASP A 560 4.60 88.48 -15.57
N SER A 561 3.71 89.45 -15.29
CA SER A 561 3.85 90.82 -15.79
C SER A 561 5.12 91.53 -15.31
N GLN A 562 5.70 91.07 -14.19
CA GLN A 562 6.96 91.58 -13.63
C GLN A 562 8.20 90.94 -14.26
N ARG A 563 8.04 89.98 -15.19
CA ARG A 563 9.13 89.28 -15.89
C ARG A 563 10.14 88.64 -14.93
N THR A 564 9.65 88.05 -13.85
CA THR A 564 10.46 87.30 -12.87
C THR A 564 11.02 86.00 -13.46
N GLY A 565 10.37 85.46 -14.49
CA GLY A 565 10.67 84.16 -15.09
C GLY A 565 10.07 82.98 -14.33
N GLN A 566 9.12 83.25 -13.43
CA GLN A 566 8.57 82.26 -12.51
C GLN A 566 7.05 82.33 -12.48
N ILE A 567 6.38 81.18 -12.65
CA ILE A 567 4.93 81.05 -12.48
C ILE A 567 4.59 79.79 -11.67
N ARG A 568 3.43 79.77 -11.01
CA ARG A 568 2.95 78.56 -10.34
C ARG A 568 2.53 77.50 -11.36
N VAL A 569 2.78 76.23 -11.05
CA VAL A 569 2.32 75.08 -11.86
C VAL A 569 0.81 75.14 -12.08
N LEU A 570 0.03 75.58 -11.08
CA LEU A 570 -1.41 75.80 -11.25
C LEU A 570 -1.71 76.79 -12.38
N SER A 571 -1.06 77.96 -12.41
CA SER A 571 -1.25 78.98 -13.44
C SER A 571 -0.90 78.46 -14.83
N PHE A 572 0.21 77.72 -14.92
CA PHE A 572 0.67 77.07 -16.14
C PHE A 572 -0.35 76.05 -16.68
N LYS A 573 -0.86 75.16 -15.82
CA LYS A 573 -1.88 74.17 -16.17
C LYS A 573 -3.20 74.81 -16.57
N VAL A 574 -3.68 75.80 -15.80
CA VAL A 574 -4.99 76.44 -16.04
C VAL A 574 -5.04 77.08 -17.42
N LEU A 575 -3.97 77.76 -17.85
CA LEU A 575 -3.94 78.37 -19.17
C LEU A 575 -3.89 77.33 -20.29
N LEU A 576 -3.03 76.31 -20.17
CA LEU A 576 -2.87 75.29 -21.20
C LEU A 576 -4.13 74.43 -21.33
N TYR A 577 -4.75 73.99 -20.23
CA TYR A 577 -6.03 73.29 -20.27
C TYR A 577 -7.19 74.19 -20.72
N GLY A 578 -7.24 75.44 -20.23
CA GLY A 578 -8.30 76.37 -20.60
C GLY A 578 -8.33 76.66 -22.09
N LEU A 579 -7.17 76.92 -22.69
CA LEU A 579 -7.08 77.20 -24.12
C LEU A 579 -7.08 75.95 -25.00
N SER A 580 -6.67 74.78 -24.51
CA SER A 580 -6.75 73.53 -25.31
C SER A 580 -8.16 72.92 -25.33
N TYR A 581 -8.91 73.02 -24.22
CA TYR A 581 -10.21 72.36 -24.09
C TYR A 581 -11.40 73.22 -24.54
N CYS A 582 -11.28 74.55 -24.57
CA CYS A 582 -12.36 75.41 -25.01
C CYS A 582 -12.70 75.19 -26.50
N LYS A 583 -13.79 74.45 -26.76
CA LYS A 583 -14.45 74.38 -28.06
C LYS A 583 -15.26 75.65 -28.29
N PHE A 584 -14.62 76.71 -28.81
CA PHE A 584 -15.37 77.83 -29.36
C PHE A 584 -16.09 77.34 -30.64
N MET A 585 -17.42 77.35 -30.64
CA MET A 585 -18.25 76.85 -31.76
C MET A 585 -17.78 77.40 -33.10
N ASN A 586 -17.84 76.55 -34.14
CA ASN A 586 -17.53 76.92 -35.53
C ASN A 586 -18.31 78.19 -35.92
N VAL A 587 -17.59 79.30 -36.08
CA VAL A 587 -18.17 80.62 -36.39
C VAL A 587 -18.82 80.66 -37.79
N SER A 588 -18.66 79.61 -38.61
CA SER A 588 -19.38 79.45 -39.88
C SER A 588 -20.90 79.37 -39.70
N SER A 589 -21.41 79.02 -38.50
CA SER A 589 -22.84 78.97 -38.21
C SER A 589 -23.44 80.31 -37.76
N VAL A 590 -22.62 81.36 -37.52
CA VAL A 590 -23.09 82.64 -36.96
C VAL A 590 -23.26 83.75 -38.01
N VAL A 591 -22.67 83.59 -39.20
CA VAL A 591 -22.88 84.54 -40.33
C VAL A 591 -24.33 84.51 -40.87
N LYS A 592 -25.15 83.52 -40.49
CA LYS A 592 -26.58 83.43 -40.87
C LYS A 592 -27.54 84.23 -39.97
N ILE A 593 -27.07 84.94 -38.94
CA ILE A 593 -27.93 85.74 -38.05
C ILE A 593 -27.69 87.25 -38.24
N SER A 594 -26.89 87.66 -39.24
CA SER A 594 -26.70 89.08 -39.59
C SER A 594 -26.85 89.36 -41.08
N SER A 595 -27.67 88.58 -41.78
CA SER A 595 -28.23 88.90 -43.10
C SER A 595 -29.73 88.73 -43.07
#